data_AF-A0A1Q7QLT9-F1
#
_entry.id   AF-A0A1Q7QLT9-F1
#
_cell.length_a   1.000
_cell.length_b   1.000
_cell.length_c   1.000
_cell.angle_alpha   90.00
_cell.angle_beta   90.00
_cell.angle_gamma   90.00
#
_symmetry.space_group_name_H-M   'P 1'
#
loop_
_entity.id
_entity.type
_entity.pdbx_description
1 polymer ?
#
loop_
_entity_poly.entity_id
_entity_poly.type
_entity_poly.pdbx_seq_one_letter_code
_entity_poly.pdbx_strand_id
1 'polypeptide(L)'
;MLSLLLASCAPGPFASLPTVAPKPTPHLVASPEEAARLVRANVTAVAPVLLPTSFPAPMTALVTLGQDSFSVMYMDESTDLRVHIGIVAANPAAPQGREGQAVIAFRSDPSAVRRIDDSTNPASLRYVVWNEPAKKLPESSYVFDVRCKCVPYVLSTEGLTEAQFAKVAASLADR
;
A
#
# COMPACT_ATOMS: atom_id res chain seq x y z
N MET A 1 -35.91 1.49 65.29
CA MET A 1 -35.03 0.30 65.11
C MET A 1 -35.03 -0.06 63.63
N LEU A 2 -33.83 -0.15 63.01
CA LEU A 2 -33.43 -0.95 61.83
C LEU A 2 -34.34 -0.98 60.58
N SER A 3 -33.91 -0.82 59.34
CA SER A 3 -32.58 -0.86 58.72
C SER A 3 -32.65 -0.16 57.34
N LEU A 4 -31.61 0.61 57.02
CA LEU A 4 -31.26 0.97 55.64
C LEU A 4 -30.80 -0.30 54.89
N LEU A 5 -31.40 -0.58 53.73
CA LEU A 5 -30.84 -1.48 52.72
C LEU A 5 -30.26 -0.60 51.60
N LEU A 6 -28.94 -0.45 51.63
CA LEU A 6 -28.16 0.09 50.52
C LEU A 6 -28.10 -0.98 49.41
N ALA A 7 -28.81 -0.76 48.31
CA ALA A 7 -28.64 -1.56 47.10
C ALA A 7 -27.30 -1.18 46.45
N SER A 8 -26.34 -2.10 46.54
CA SER A 8 -25.03 -2.00 45.90
C SER A 8 -25.19 -2.12 44.38
N CYS A 9 -25.01 -1.02 43.65
CA CYS A 9 -24.89 -1.05 42.20
C CYS A 9 -23.51 -1.62 41.83
N ALA A 10 -23.46 -2.89 41.42
CA ALA A 10 -22.28 -3.45 40.76
C ALA A 10 -22.15 -2.80 39.36
N PRO A 11 -20.95 -2.33 38.93
CA PRO A 11 -20.75 -1.99 37.54
C PRO A 11 -20.72 -3.28 36.72
N GLY A 12 -21.66 -3.41 35.78
CA GLY A 12 -21.67 -4.49 34.81
C GLY A 12 -20.43 -4.48 33.91
N PRO A 13 -20.17 -5.55 33.15
CA PRO A 13 -19.03 -5.61 32.26
C PRO A 13 -19.28 -4.61 31.13
N PHE A 14 -18.63 -3.45 31.19
CA PHE A 14 -18.51 -2.60 30.02
C PHE A 14 -17.73 -3.39 28.98
N ALA A 15 -18.43 -3.88 27.96
CA ALA A 15 -17.80 -4.34 26.73
C ALA A 15 -16.90 -3.20 26.25
N SER A 16 -15.59 -3.44 26.22
CA SER A 16 -14.65 -2.52 25.61
C SER A 16 -15.13 -2.24 24.19
N LEU A 17 -15.55 -1.01 23.92
CA LEU A 17 -15.83 -0.57 22.56
C LEU A 17 -14.60 -0.88 21.71
N PRO A 18 -14.74 -1.38 20.47
CA PRO A 18 -13.60 -1.58 19.60
C PRO A 18 -12.86 -0.26 19.49
N THR A 19 -11.62 -0.23 19.98
CA THR A 19 -10.70 0.90 19.79
C THR A 19 -10.67 1.17 18.28
N VAL A 20 -11.22 2.30 17.87
CA VAL A 20 -11.09 2.78 16.49
C VAL A 20 -9.60 2.91 16.26
N ALA A 21 -9.06 2.07 15.37
CA ALA A 21 -7.65 2.14 15.00
C ALA A 21 -7.35 3.59 14.55
N PRO A 22 -6.28 4.22 15.05
CA PRO A 22 -5.94 5.58 14.64
C PRO A 22 -5.86 5.65 13.12
N LYS A 23 -6.48 6.69 12.54
CA LYS A 23 -6.40 6.92 11.09
C LYS A 23 -4.92 7.04 10.70
N PRO A 24 -4.45 6.30 9.69
CA PRO A 24 -3.08 6.42 9.21
C PRO A 24 -2.74 7.87 8.88
N THR A 25 -1.68 8.40 9.47
CA THR A 25 -1.24 9.78 9.26
C THR A 25 -0.15 9.80 8.19
N PRO A 26 -0.26 10.66 7.16
CA PRO A 26 0.81 10.82 6.18
C PRO A 26 2.07 11.45 6.78
N HIS A 27 3.24 10.96 6.39
CA HIS A 27 4.56 11.46 6.75
C HIS A 27 5.29 11.91 5.47
N LEU A 28 5.64 13.19 5.37
CA LEU A 28 6.49 13.68 4.28
C LEU A 28 7.96 13.49 4.67
N VAL A 29 8.74 12.86 3.80
CA VAL A 29 10.18 12.64 3.99
C VAL A 29 10.97 13.08 2.77
N ALA A 30 12.24 13.40 2.99
CA ALA A 30 13.07 14.06 1.99
C ALA A 30 13.63 13.11 0.92
N SER A 31 13.60 11.78 1.13
CA SER A 31 14.17 10.84 0.16
C SER A 31 13.49 9.46 0.14
N PRO A 32 13.69 8.67 -0.94
CA PRO A 32 13.18 7.31 -1.02
C PRO A 32 13.80 6.36 0.01
N GLU A 33 15.06 6.55 0.36
CA GLU A 33 15.76 5.75 1.36
C GLU A 33 15.18 5.99 2.76
N GLU A 34 14.81 7.23 3.07
CA GLU A 34 14.14 7.55 4.33
C GLU A 34 12.74 6.93 4.40
N ALA A 35 11.97 7.02 3.31
CA ALA A 35 10.68 6.34 3.19
C ALA A 35 10.83 4.83 3.40
N ALA A 36 11.84 4.21 2.78
CA ALA A 36 12.08 2.78 2.93
C ALA A 36 12.41 2.36 4.37
N ARG A 37 13.22 3.15 5.08
CA ARG A 37 13.48 2.92 6.52
C ARG A 37 12.20 3.02 7.34
N LEU A 38 11.37 4.07 7.12
CA LEU A 38 10.11 4.24 7.84
C LEU A 38 9.13 3.10 7.59
N VAL A 39 8.93 2.71 6.34
CA VAL A 39 8.03 1.60 5.99
C VAL A 39 8.49 0.32 6.67
N ARG A 40 9.78 -0.03 6.59
CA ARG A 40 10.29 -1.28 7.17
C ARG A 40 10.26 -1.31 8.69
N ALA A 41 10.40 -0.15 9.34
CA ALA A 41 10.29 -0.05 10.79
C ALA A 41 8.85 -0.27 11.30
N ASN A 42 7.83 0.02 10.48
CA ASN A 42 6.43 0.05 10.91
C ASN A 42 5.58 -1.11 10.34
N VAL A 43 5.83 -1.51 9.08
CA VAL A 43 5.13 -2.61 8.41
C VAL A 43 5.75 -3.93 8.84
N THR A 44 5.31 -4.41 9.99
CA THR A 44 5.92 -5.56 10.67
C THR A 44 5.07 -6.83 10.57
N ALA A 45 3.78 -6.74 10.22
CA ALA A 45 2.86 -7.87 10.19
C ALA A 45 2.88 -8.65 8.87
N VAL A 46 3.43 -8.08 7.81
CA VAL A 46 3.45 -8.67 6.45
C VAL A 46 4.86 -8.72 5.88
N ALA A 47 5.13 -9.74 5.06
CA ALA A 47 6.36 -9.82 4.28
C ALA A 47 6.09 -10.60 2.97
N PRO A 48 6.79 -10.27 1.86
CA PRO A 48 7.83 -9.24 1.75
C PRO A 48 7.25 -7.82 1.81
N VAL A 49 8.12 -6.83 2.07
CA VAL A 49 7.83 -5.39 1.94
C VAL A 49 8.61 -4.89 0.72
N LEU A 50 7.92 -4.68 -0.40
CA LEU A 50 8.53 -4.31 -1.67
C LEU A 50 8.49 -2.80 -1.89
N LEU A 51 9.66 -2.21 -2.14
CA LEU A 51 9.80 -0.79 -2.46
C LEU A 51 10.72 -0.61 -3.68
N PRO A 52 10.48 0.38 -4.55
CA PRO A 52 11.41 0.67 -5.64
C PRO A 52 12.75 1.16 -5.10
N THR A 53 13.82 0.77 -5.79
CA THR A 53 15.20 1.19 -5.46
C THR A 53 15.85 2.02 -6.56
N SER A 54 15.13 2.22 -7.69
CA SER A 54 15.58 3.04 -8.80
C SER A 54 14.48 4.03 -9.19
N PHE A 55 14.87 5.30 -9.29
CA PHE A 55 14.01 6.40 -9.69
C PHE A 55 14.65 7.20 -10.83
N PRO A 56 13.85 7.79 -11.73
CA PRO A 56 14.36 8.56 -12.86
C PRO A 56 14.88 9.97 -12.46
N ALA A 57 14.57 10.42 -11.26
CA ALA A 57 14.97 11.71 -10.70
C ALA A 57 15.06 11.59 -9.16
N PRO A 58 15.69 12.55 -8.46
CA PRO A 58 15.53 12.70 -7.01
C PRO A 58 14.05 12.90 -6.66
N MET A 59 13.57 12.24 -5.61
CA MET A 59 12.16 12.29 -5.19
C MET A 59 12.04 12.59 -3.71
N THR A 60 11.03 13.37 -3.31
CA THR A 60 10.49 13.32 -1.95
C THR A 60 9.43 12.23 -1.85
N ALA A 61 9.01 11.86 -0.65
CA ALA A 61 8.03 10.80 -0.46
C ALA A 61 6.99 11.16 0.59
N LEU A 62 5.71 10.94 0.26
CA LEU A 62 4.60 10.97 1.19
C LEU A 62 4.24 9.53 1.58
N VAL A 63 4.43 9.18 2.85
CA VAL A 63 4.34 7.82 3.38
C VAL A 63 3.14 7.70 4.31
N THR A 64 2.27 6.72 4.07
CA THR A 64 1.19 6.34 4.99
C THR A 64 1.40 4.91 5.46
N LEU A 65 1.28 4.67 6.76
CA LEU A 65 1.72 3.43 7.41
C LEU A 65 0.58 2.74 8.19
N GLY A 66 0.56 1.42 8.11
CA GLY A 66 -0.12 0.50 9.02
C GLY A 66 0.81 -0.66 9.37
N GLN A 67 0.38 -1.56 10.26
CA GLN A 67 1.21 -2.72 10.62
C GLN A 67 1.30 -3.76 9.49
N ASP A 68 0.24 -3.89 8.69
CA ASP A 68 0.09 -4.85 7.60
C ASP A 68 -0.03 -4.18 6.21
N SER A 69 0.16 -2.86 6.15
CA SER A 69 -0.11 -2.05 4.98
C SER A 69 0.78 -0.82 4.92
N PHE A 70 1.00 -0.33 3.71
CA PHE A 70 1.61 0.97 3.48
C PHE A 70 1.20 1.53 2.13
N SER A 71 1.36 2.84 2.00
CA SER A 71 1.25 3.56 0.73
C SER A 71 2.34 4.61 0.69
N VAL A 72 3.19 4.58 -0.34
CA VAL A 72 4.21 5.60 -0.58
C VAL A 72 3.93 6.26 -1.93
N MET A 73 3.83 7.58 -1.93
CA MET A 73 3.84 8.40 -3.14
C MET A 73 5.19 9.12 -3.21
N TYR A 74 6.03 8.74 -4.15
CA TYR A 74 7.26 9.45 -4.50
C TYR A 74 6.94 10.54 -5.52
N MET A 75 7.48 11.73 -5.31
CA MET A 75 7.19 12.92 -6.11
C MET A 75 8.49 13.64 -6.45
N ASP A 76 8.65 14.03 -7.70
CA ASP A 76 9.65 15.01 -8.09
C ASP A 76 9.06 16.40 -7.82
N GLU A 77 9.75 17.25 -7.04
CA GLU A 77 9.23 18.59 -6.74
C GLU A 77 9.38 19.57 -7.91
N SER A 78 10.18 19.21 -8.92
CA SER A 78 10.45 20.04 -10.10
C SER A 78 9.55 19.72 -11.29
N THR A 79 8.86 18.57 -11.26
CA THR A 79 8.00 18.08 -12.35
C THR A 79 6.72 17.46 -11.80
N ASP A 80 5.77 17.07 -12.66
CA ASP A 80 4.57 16.33 -12.23
C ASP A 80 4.79 14.80 -12.14
N LEU A 81 6.04 14.36 -12.03
CA LEU A 81 6.39 12.95 -11.99
C LEU A 81 6.00 12.33 -10.65
N ARG A 82 5.21 11.26 -10.70
CA ARG A 82 4.73 10.54 -9.51
C ARG A 82 4.94 9.04 -9.64
N VAL A 83 5.37 8.40 -8.56
CA VAL A 83 5.45 6.94 -8.42
C VAL A 83 4.76 6.54 -7.13
N HIS A 84 3.72 5.71 -7.23
CA HIS A 84 2.99 5.16 -6.10
C HIS A 84 3.25 3.67 -5.94
N ILE A 85 3.51 3.22 -4.72
CA ILE A 85 3.64 1.80 -4.35
C ILE A 85 2.90 1.55 -3.04
N GLY A 86 2.23 0.41 -2.91
CA GLY A 86 1.64 0.05 -1.64
C GLY A 86 0.98 -1.32 -1.58
N ILE A 87 0.75 -1.75 -0.34
CA ILE A 87 -0.20 -2.79 0.03
C ILE A 87 -1.45 -2.02 0.48
N VAL A 88 -2.29 -1.68 -0.49
CA VAL A 88 -3.50 -0.88 -0.25
C VAL A 88 -4.73 -1.74 -0.46
N ALA A 89 -5.82 -1.42 0.26
CA ALA A 89 -7.10 -2.08 0.06
C ALA A 89 -7.48 -1.95 -1.41
N ALA A 90 -7.52 -3.09 -2.09
CA ALA A 90 -7.76 -3.21 -3.52
C ALA A 90 -9.22 -2.81 -3.82
N ASN A 91 -9.46 -1.51 -3.89
CA ASN A 91 -10.58 -0.99 -4.65
C ASN A 91 -10.19 0.36 -5.28
N PRO A 92 -9.12 0.42 -6.12
CA PRO A 92 -9.06 1.50 -7.09
C PRO A 92 -10.41 1.49 -7.80
N ALA A 93 -11.09 2.64 -7.85
CA ALA A 93 -12.39 2.74 -8.51
C ALA A 93 -12.30 2.00 -9.84
N ALA A 94 -13.20 1.03 -10.05
CA ALA A 94 -13.17 0.20 -11.25
C ALA A 94 -13.01 1.15 -12.44
N PRO A 95 -11.92 1.02 -13.22
CA PRO A 95 -11.74 1.81 -14.41
C PRO A 95 -13.03 1.81 -15.22
N GLN A 96 -13.48 3.01 -15.63
CA GLN A 96 -14.55 3.08 -16.61
C GLN A 96 -13.97 2.52 -17.92
N GLY A 97 -14.23 1.23 -18.18
CA GLY A 97 -13.71 0.49 -19.33
C GLY A 97 -12.51 -0.41 -19.03
N ARG A 98 -12.45 -1.55 -19.74
CA ARG A 98 -11.30 -2.48 -19.76
C ARG A 98 -10.20 -2.05 -20.74
N GLU A 99 -10.39 -0.92 -21.42
CA GLU A 99 -9.43 -0.42 -22.41
C GLU A 99 -8.08 -0.12 -21.74
N GLY A 100 -7.01 -0.53 -22.44
CA GLY A 100 -5.64 -0.42 -21.92
C GLY A 100 -5.25 -1.44 -20.86
N GLN A 101 -6.16 -2.32 -20.41
CA GLN A 101 -5.85 -3.39 -19.47
C GLN A 101 -5.34 -4.66 -20.16
N ALA A 102 -4.37 -5.32 -19.54
CA ALA A 102 -3.86 -6.63 -19.95
C ALA A 102 -3.53 -7.48 -18.73
N VAL A 103 -3.82 -8.78 -18.81
CA VAL A 103 -3.26 -9.77 -17.89
C VAL A 103 -1.85 -10.10 -18.35
N ILE A 104 -0.88 -9.99 -17.45
CA ILE A 104 0.53 -10.23 -17.73
C ILE A 104 1.14 -11.11 -16.64
N ALA A 105 2.21 -11.81 -16.98
CA ALA A 105 3.12 -12.32 -15.96
C ALA A 105 3.95 -11.16 -15.42
N PHE A 106 3.95 -10.96 -14.10
CA PHE A 106 4.76 -9.96 -13.43
C PHE A 106 5.32 -10.54 -12.13
N ARG A 107 6.65 -10.57 -12.02
CA ARG A 107 7.36 -11.21 -10.91
C ARG A 107 6.88 -12.66 -10.73
N SER A 108 6.34 -12.99 -9.56
CA SER A 108 5.83 -14.30 -9.17
C SER A 108 4.34 -14.51 -9.50
N ASP A 109 3.66 -13.49 -10.02
CA ASP A 109 2.24 -13.53 -10.35
C ASP A 109 2.01 -13.72 -11.86
N PRO A 110 1.50 -14.87 -12.33
CA PRO A 110 1.16 -15.08 -13.73
C PRO A 110 -0.14 -14.37 -14.17
N SER A 111 -0.86 -13.77 -13.22
CA SER A 111 -2.19 -13.18 -13.38
C SER A 111 -2.24 -11.70 -12.99
N ALA A 112 -1.09 -11.03 -12.97
CA ALA A 112 -1.02 -9.61 -12.67
C ALA A 112 -1.79 -8.79 -13.71
N VAL A 113 -2.43 -7.71 -13.28
CA VAL A 113 -3.19 -6.82 -14.16
C VAL A 113 -2.40 -5.54 -14.36
N ARG A 114 -2.02 -5.27 -15.60
CA ARG A 114 -1.44 -4.01 -16.03
C ARG A 114 -2.50 -3.14 -16.69
N ARG A 115 -2.43 -1.83 -16.49
CA ARG A 115 -3.14 -0.84 -17.30
C ARG A 115 -2.23 0.27 -17.77
N ILE A 116 -2.45 0.71 -19.00
CA ILE A 116 -1.87 1.93 -19.57
C ILE A 116 -3.05 2.73 -20.13
N ASP A 117 -3.31 3.90 -19.57
CA ASP A 117 -4.49 4.69 -19.96
C ASP A 117 -4.33 5.27 -21.38
N ASP A 118 -3.14 5.77 -21.72
CA ASP A 118 -2.78 6.21 -23.08
C ASP A 118 -1.29 5.91 -23.34
N SER A 119 -1.00 4.98 -24.24
CA SER A 119 0.38 4.57 -24.54
C SER A 119 1.20 5.63 -25.26
N THR A 120 0.55 6.59 -25.90
CA THR A 120 1.20 7.68 -26.66
C THR A 120 1.54 8.89 -25.80
N ASN A 121 0.88 9.03 -24.64
CA ASN A 121 1.10 10.11 -23.69
C ASN A 121 1.99 9.65 -22.51
N PRO A 122 3.21 10.18 -22.33
CA PRO A 122 4.06 9.88 -21.18
C PRO A 122 3.48 10.34 -19.83
N ALA A 123 2.54 11.28 -19.82
CA ALA A 123 1.87 11.75 -18.61
C ALA A 123 0.72 10.83 -18.17
N SER A 124 0.28 9.89 -19.01
CA SER A 124 -0.84 9.01 -18.67
C SER A 124 -0.53 8.08 -17.50
N LEU A 125 -1.58 7.71 -16.76
CA LEU A 125 -1.48 6.73 -15.70
C LEU A 125 -1.06 5.37 -16.26
N ARG A 126 -0.05 4.79 -15.63
CA ARG A 126 0.37 3.40 -15.85
C ARG A 126 0.34 2.70 -14.51
N TYR A 127 -0.23 1.50 -14.44
CA TYR A 127 -0.14 0.71 -13.22
C TYR A 127 -0.03 -0.78 -13.47
N VAL A 128 0.49 -1.49 -12.47
CA VAL A 128 0.40 -2.94 -12.34
C VAL A 128 -0.09 -3.26 -10.93
N VAL A 129 -1.06 -4.17 -10.83
CA VAL A 129 -1.47 -4.80 -9.58
C VAL A 129 -1.12 -6.29 -9.65
N TRP A 130 -0.57 -6.83 -8.58
CA TRP A 130 -0.14 -8.22 -8.52
C TRP A 130 -0.18 -8.76 -7.09
N ASN A 131 -0.09 -10.08 -6.96
CA ASN A 131 0.03 -10.78 -5.70
C ASN A 131 1.43 -11.37 -5.54
N GLU A 132 2.14 -10.97 -4.47
CA GLU A 132 3.44 -11.54 -4.14
C GLU A 132 3.27 -12.68 -3.11
N PRO A 133 3.94 -13.84 -3.26
CA PRO A 133 3.92 -14.90 -2.26
C PRO A 133 4.35 -14.39 -0.88
N ALA A 134 3.52 -14.65 0.12
CA ALA A 134 3.78 -14.13 1.45
C ALA A 134 4.83 -14.96 2.18
N LYS A 135 5.83 -14.28 2.76
CA LYS A 135 6.77 -14.86 3.74
C LYS A 135 6.23 -14.73 5.17
N LYS A 136 5.34 -13.76 5.40
CA LYS A 136 4.68 -13.47 6.68
C LYS A 136 3.33 -12.83 6.41
N LEU A 137 2.31 -13.23 7.16
CA LEU A 137 0.97 -12.62 7.17
C LEU A 137 0.44 -12.53 8.60
N PRO A 138 -0.43 -11.55 8.90
CA PRO A 138 -1.23 -11.58 10.12
C PRO A 138 -2.29 -12.69 10.04
N GLU A 139 -2.89 -13.05 11.19
CA GLU A 139 -4.02 -13.99 11.25
C GLU A 139 -5.26 -13.49 10.51
N SER A 140 -5.44 -12.15 10.49
CA SER A 140 -6.48 -11.47 9.75
C SER A 140 -5.98 -10.10 9.28
N SER A 141 -6.54 -9.58 8.20
CA SER A 141 -6.28 -8.23 7.70
C SER A 141 -7.59 -7.62 7.20
N TYR A 142 -7.75 -6.32 7.46
CA TYR A 142 -8.83 -5.52 6.86
C TYR A 142 -8.46 -4.97 5.48
N VAL A 143 -7.21 -5.15 5.06
CA VAL A 143 -6.65 -4.59 3.82
C VAL A 143 -6.73 -5.60 2.68
N PHE A 144 -6.54 -6.88 2.96
CA PHE A 144 -6.51 -7.93 1.96
C PHE A 144 -6.89 -9.32 2.48
N ASP A 145 -7.19 -10.25 1.56
CA ASP A 145 -7.55 -11.62 1.90
C ASP A 145 -6.33 -12.47 2.26
N VAL A 146 -6.07 -12.64 3.56
CA VAL A 146 -4.95 -13.47 4.07
C VAL A 146 -5.03 -14.95 3.65
N ARG A 147 -6.19 -15.44 3.17
CA ARG A 147 -6.36 -16.84 2.73
C ARG A 147 -5.65 -17.12 1.41
N CYS A 148 -5.38 -16.11 0.59
CA CYS A 148 -4.61 -16.30 -0.65
C CYS A 148 -3.14 -16.69 -0.39
N LYS A 149 -2.66 -16.55 0.86
CA LYS A 149 -1.25 -16.72 1.24
C LYS A 149 -0.31 -15.84 0.41
N CYS A 150 -0.80 -14.66 0.07
CA CYS A 150 -0.17 -13.67 -0.79
C CYS A 150 -0.33 -12.27 -0.20
N VAL A 151 0.51 -11.34 -0.64
CA VAL A 151 0.45 -9.92 -0.31
C VAL A 151 0.11 -9.16 -1.59
N PRO A 152 -1.02 -8.45 -1.68
CA PRO A 152 -1.36 -7.70 -2.87
C PRO A 152 -0.57 -6.38 -2.91
N TYR A 153 -0.13 -6.04 -4.10
CA TYR A 153 0.62 -4.84 -4.38
C TYR A 153 0.01 -4.06 -5.54
N VAL A 154 0.17 -2.75 -5.49
CA VAL A 154 0.00 -1.84 -6.63
C VAL A 154 1.27 -1.04 -6.83
N LEU A 155 1.67 -0.87 -8.08
CA LEU A 155 2.64 0.13 -8.51
C LEU A 155 1.96 0.97 -9.59
N SER A 156 1.88 2.28 -9.41
CA SER A 156 1.38 3.19 -10.44
C SER A 156 2.28 4.39 -10.63
N THR A 157 2.25 4.97 -11.83
CA THR A 157 3.09 6.12 -12.17
C THR A 157 2.35 7.09 -13.07
N GLU A 158 2.66 8.38 -12.91
CA GLU A 158 2.28 9.47 -13.80
C GLU A 158 3.55 10.21 -14.21
N GLY A 159 3.61 10.67 -15.46
CA GLY A 159 4.79 11.38 -15.99
C GLY A 159 5.96 10.48 -16.40
N LEU A 160 5.77 9.15 -16.53
CA LEU A 160 6.78 8.20 -16.99
C LEU A 160 6.44 7.55 -18.33
N THR A 161 7.45 7.41 -19.18
CA THR A 161 7.38 6.52 -20.34
C THR A 161 7.27 5.05 -19.90
N GLU A 162 6.82 4.17 -20.79
CA GLU A 162 6.75 2.72 -20.50
C GLU A 162 8.11 2.13 -20.13
N ALA A 163 9.19 2.55 -20.78
CA ALA A 163 10.54 2.10 -20.48
C ALA A 163 11.00 2.54 -19.08
N GLN A 164 10.64 3.75 -18.63
CA GLN A 164 10.93 4.22 -17.27
C GLN A 164 10.07 3.49 -16.24
N PHE A 165 8.78 3.29 -16.51
CA PHE A 165 7.91 2.46 -15.67
C PHE A 165 8.49 1.06 -15.49
N ALA A 166 8.92 0.41 -16.58
CA ALA A 166 9.53 -0.92 -16.53
C ALA A 166 10.82 -0.96 -15.68
N LYS A 167 11.65 0.09 -15.74
CA LYS A 167 12.84 0.21 -14.89
C LYS A 167 12.50 0.34 -13.41
N VAL A 168 11.52 1.18 -13.06
CA VAL A 168 11.04 1.33 -11.68
C VAL A 168 10.48 0.00 -11.17
N ALA A 169 9.62 -0.65 -11.96
CA ALA A 169 9.00 -1.93 -11.63
C ALA A 169 10.03 -3.06 -11.44
N ALA A 170 11.08 -3.10 -12.27
CA ALA A 170 12.17 -4.06 -12.15
C ALA A 170 13.05 -3.81 -10.91
N SER A 171 13.04 -2.60 -10.34
CA SER A 171 13.85 -2.23 -9.17
C SER A 171 13.23 -2.60 -7.82
N LEU A 172 12.01 -3.14 -7.81
CA LEU A 172 11.31 -3.53 -6.59
C LEU A 172 12.09 -4.59 -5.80
N ALA A 173 12.49 -4.24 -4.58
CA ALA A 173 13.29 -5.09 -3.70
C ALA A 173 12.72 -5.14 -2.27
N ASP A 174 13.00 -6.24 -1.58
CA ASP A 174 12.67 -6.48 -0.17
C ASP A 174 13.83 -6.19 0.81
N ARG A 175 14.96 -5.66 0.30
CA ARG A 175 16.21 -5.43 1.04
C ARG A 175 16.23 -4.11 1.80
#